data_AF-A0A3N5VGX4-F1
#
_entry.id   AF-A0A3N5VGX4-F1
#
_cell.length_a   1.000
_cell.length_b   1.000
_cell.length_c   1.000
_cell.angle_alpha   90.00
_cell.angle_beta   90.00
_cell.angle_gamma   90.00
#
_symmetry.space_group_name_H-M   'P 1'
#
loop_
_entity.id
_entity.type
_entity.pdbx_description
1 polymer ?
#
loop_
_entity_poly.entity_id
_entity_poly.type
_entity_poly.pdbx_seq_one_letter_code
_entity_poly.pdbx_strand_id
1 'polypeptide(L)'
;EMARKLGLVSMVSVPMTIKEGKVIGVLNCFTAMPHDFPETEVNLIKTVANQAAVAIFNTELMVKTKVIQEELETRKLVERAKEVLMRRRSMTVEQAYRWIQKRSMDSRKSMRYVAEAILLSEEI
;
A
#
# COMPACT_ATOMS: atom_id res chain seq x y z
N GLU A 1 -7.57 -7.71 -30.25
CA GLU A 1 -9.02 -7.82 -30.53
C GLU A 1 -9.86 -6.69 -29.95
N MET A 2 -9.62 -6.23 -28.72
CA MET A 2 -10.41 -5.16 -28.07
C MET A 2 -10.37 -3.81 -28.82
N ALA A 3 -9.20 -3.36 -29.29
CA ALA A 3 -9.08 -2.12 -30.05
C ALA A 3 -9.95 -2.12 -31.32
N ARG A 4 -10.00 -3.26 -32.04
CA ARG A 4 -10.85 -3.44 -33.22
C ARG A 4 -12.34 -3.41 -32.87
N LYS A 5 -12.73 -4.02 -31.74
CA LYS A 5 -14.13 -3.99 -31.25
C LYS A 5 -14.59 -2.59 -30.82
N LEU A 6 -13.67 -1.78 -30.31
CA LEU A 6 -13.94 -0.40 -29.87
C LEU A 6 -13.78 0.64 -31.00
N GLY A 7 -13.51 0.20 -32.23
CA GLY A 7 -13.29 1.10 -33.37
C GLY A 7 -12.05 1.98 -33.25
N LEU A 8 -11.07 1.60 -32.42
CA LEU A 8 -9.84 2.36 -32.21
C LEU A 8 -8.90 2.13 -33.40
N VAL A 9 -8.50 3.22 -34.05
CA VAL A 9 -7.75 3.20 -35.31
C VAL A 9 -6.40 3.92 -35.24
N SER A 10 -6.16 4.73 -34.22
CA SER A 10 -4.85 5.33 -33.96
C SER A 10 -4.52 5.30 -32.47
N MET A 11 -3.22 5.27 -32.15
CA MET A 11 -2.70 5.23 -30.79
C MET A 11 -1.38 6.00 -30.69
N VAL A 12 -1.18 6.66 -29.55
CA VAL A 12 0.15 7.07 -29.09
C VAL A 12 0.42 6.46 -27.71
N SER A 13 1.64 5.99 -27.51
CA SER A 13 2.12 5.46 -26.24
C SER A 13 3.30 6.28 -25.77
N VAL A 14 3.21 6.83 -24.57
CA VAL A 14 4.34 7.55 -23.93
C VAL A 14 4.77 6.82 -22.67
N PRO A 15 6.08 6.74 -22.39
CA PRO A 15 6.57 6.13 -21.16
C PRO A 15 6.24 7.01 -19.96
N MET A 16 5.85 6.37 -18.86
CA MET A 16 5.71 7.00 -17.55
C MET A 16 7.04 6.85 -16.82
N THR A 17 7.80 7.94 -16.72
CA THR A 17 9.15 7.92 -16.14
C THR A 17 9.25 8.71 -14.84
N ILE A 18 10.11 8.24 -13.95
CA ILE A 18 10.50 8.93 -12.72
C ILE A 18 11.98 9.30 -12.77
N LYS A 19 12.55 9.75 -11.63
CA LYS A 19 13.97 10.13 -11.51
C LYS A 19 14.90 9.08 -12.11
N GLU A 20 16.04 9.55 -12.65
CA GLU A 20 17.09 8.72 -13.28
C GLU A 20 16.62 7.94 -14.52
N GLY A 21 15.50 8.35 -15.12
CA GLY A 21 14.99 7.75 -16.36
C GLY A 21 14.30 6.40 -16.16
N LYS A 22 14.01 6.00 -14.91
CA LYS A 22 13.32 4.74 -14.62
C LYS A 22 11.88 4.80 -15.14
N VAL A 23 11.52 3.86 -16.00
CA VAL A 23 10.16 3.67 -16.51
C VAL A 23 9.36 2.84 -15.51
N ILE A 24 8.19 3.33 -15.09
CA ILE A 24 7.28 2.62 -14.18
C ILE A 24 5.99 2.15 -14.87
N GLY A 25 5.77 2.55 -16.12
CA GLY A 25 4.59 2.19 -16.90
C GLY A 25 4.54 2.90 -18.24
N VAL A 26 3.39 2.79 -18.92
CA VAL A 26 3.10 3.47 -20.17
C VAL A 26 1.71 4.07 -20.12
N LEU A 27 1.56 5.28 -20.66
CA LEU A 27 0.27 5.91 -20.90
C LEU A 27 -0.09 5.71 -22.38
N ASN A 28 -1.18 5.00 -22.62
CA ASN A 28 -1.71 4.76 -23.97
C ASN A 28 -2.91 5.66 -24.21
N CYS A 29 -2.86 6.45 -25.28
CA CYS A 29 -3.97 7.24 -25.76
C CYS A 29 -4.44 6.64 -27.09
N PHE A 30 -5.75 6.50 -27.27
CA PHE A 30 -6.36 5.89 -28.45
C PHE A 30 -7.41 6.83 -29.03
N THR A 31 -7.58 6.80 -30.35
CA THR A 31 -8.64 7.54 -31.05
C THR A 31 -9.48 6.59 -31.91
N ALA A 32 -10.78 6.89 -32.00
CA ALA A 32 -11.73 6.14 -32.83
C ALA A 32 -11.81 6.67 -34.29
N MET A 33 -11.16 7.79 -34.57
CA MET A 33 -10.98 8.35 -35.91
C MET A 33 -9.48 8.41 -36.23
N PRO A 34 -9.08 8.25 -37.51
CA PRO A 34 -7.68 8.36 -37.91
C PRO A 34 -7.09 9.68 -37.43
N HIS A 35 -6.03 9.61 -36.65
CA HIS A 35 -5.39 10.77 -36.04
C HIS A 35 -3.88 10.61 -36.08
N ASP A 36 -3.23 11.57 -36.74
CA ASP A 36 -1.78 11.71 -36.69
C ASP A 36 -1.44 12.61 -35.53
N PHE A 37 -0.83 12.04 -34.48
CA PHE A 37 -0.48 12.79 -33.27
C PHE A 37 0.70 13.74 -33.58
N PRO A 38 0.49 15.07 -33.63
CA PRO A 38 1.58 16.01 -33.82
C PRO A 38 2.49 16.01 -32.59
N GLU A 39 3.74 16.43 -32.77
CA GLU A 39 4.74 16.46 -31.69
C GLU A 39 4.27 17.27 -30.47
N THR A 40 3.50 18.33 -30.69
CA THR A 40 2.90 19.15 -29.62
C THR A 40 1.95 18.35 -28.73
N GLU A 41 1.11 17.49 -29.31
CA GLU A 41 0.23 16.60 -28.55
C GLU A 41 1.02 15.50 -27.85
N VAL A 42 2.00 14.89 -28.53
CA VAL A 42 2.86 13.89 -27.90
C VAL A 42 3.59 14.47 -26.69
N ASN A 43 4.09 15.71 -26.80
CA ASN A 43 4.74 16.43 -25.70
C ASN A 43 3.78 16.77 -24.56
N LEU A 44 2.52 17.12 -24.86
CA LEU A 44 1.49 17.31 -23.85
C LEU A 44 1.20 16.00 -23.11
N ILE A 45 0.97 14.91 -23.84
CA ILE A 45 0.69 13.59 -23.28
C ILE A 45 1.89 13.11 -22.45
N LYS A 46 3.12 13.33 -22.91
CA LYS A 46 4.36 13.02 -22.17
C LYS A 46 4.45 13.81 -20.87
N THR A 47 4.09 15.09 -20.88
CA THR A 47 4.03 15.91 -19.66
C THR A 47 3.03 15.34 -18.65
N VAL A 48 1.83 14.98 -19.10
CA VAL A 48 0.80 14.35 -18.26
C VAL A 48 1.28 13.00 -17.73
N ALA A 49 1.89 12.17 -18.57
CA ALA A 49 2.42 10.87 -18.20
C ALA A 49 3.52 10.97 -17.14
N ASN A 50 4.42 11.96 -17.24
CA ASN A 50 5.45 12.20 -16.23
C ASN A 50 4.84 12.60 -14.88
N GLN A 51 3.83 13.49 -14.88
CA GLN A 51 3.14 13.89 -13.65
C GLN A 51 2.38 12.72 -13.01
N ALA A 52 1.68 11.93 -13.83
CA ALA A 52 1.04 10.71 -13.38
C ALA A 52 2.06 9.70 -12.83
N ALA A 53 3.23 9.57 -13.44
CA ALA A 53 4.28 8.68 -12.98
C ALA A 53 4.77 9.04 -11.57
N VAL A 54 5.03 10.33 -11.34
CA VAL A 54 5.43 10.84 -10.02
C VAL A 54 4.34 10.60 -8.98
N ALA A 55 3.08 10.86 -9.31
CA ALA A 55 1.95 10.67 -8.40
C ALA A 55 1.77 9.19 -7.99
N ILE A 56 1.83 8.28 -8.97
CA ILE A 56 1.75 6.83 -8.73
C ILE A 56 2.91 6.38 -7.84
N PHE A 57 4.14 6.78 -8.18
CA PHE A 57 5.32 6.41 -7.43
C PHE A 57 5.29 6.90 -5.98
N ASN A 58 4.88 8.16 -5.77
CA ASN A 58 4.73 8.73 -4.42
C ASN A 58 3.65 7.99 -3.62
N THR A 59 2.54 7.62 -4.27
CA THR A 59 1.47 6.85 -3.61
C THR A 59 1.96 5.46 -3.20
N GLU A 60 2.72 4.78 -4.07
CA GLU A 60 3.31 3.48 -3.77
C GLU A 60 4.27 3.57 -2.58
N LEU A 61 5.15 4.59 -2.55
CA LEU A 61 6.05 4.84 -1.43
C LEU A 61 5.28 5.11 -0.13
N MET A 62 4.28 5.98 -0.18
CA MET A 62 3.45 6.32 0.99
C MET A 62 2.74 5.08 1.55
N VAL A 63 2.19 4.22 0.69
CA VAL A 63 1.54 2.96 1.12
C VAL A 63 2.56 2.03 1.78
N LYS A 64 3.75 1.85 1.19
CA LYS A 64 4.82 1.03 1.80
C LYS A 64 5.23 1.55 3.17
N THR A 65 5.44 2.85 3.31
CA THR A 65 5.78 3.48 4.59
C THR A 65 4.68 3.28 5.61
N LYS A 66 3.41 3.44 5.21
CA LYS A 66 2.26 3.24 6.10
C LYS A 66 2.17 1.81 6.63
N VAL A 67 2.35 0.80 5.77
CA VAL A 67 2.34 -0.62 6.18
C VAL A 67 3.44 -0.90 7.20
N ILE A 68 4.68 -0.45 6.93
CA ILE A 68 5.80 -0.64 7.86
C ILE A 68 5.51 0.05 9.20
N GLN A 69 4.95 1.26 9.17
CA GLN A 69 4.59 1.99 10.38
C GLN A 69 3.52 1.24 11.19
N GLU A 70 2.48 0.71 10.54
CA GLU A 70 1.41 -0.05 11.18
C GLU A 70 1.92 -1.37 11.80
N GLU A 71 2.85 -2.05 11.13
CA GLU A 71 3.53 -3.25 11.66
C GLU A 71 4.36 -2.93 12.89
N LEU A 72 5.15 -1.85 12.87
CA LEU A 72 5.96 -1.41 14.00
C LEU A 72 5.10 -1.01 15.20
N GLU A 73 4.02 -0.26 14.98
CA GLU A 73 3.09 0.10 16.05
C GLU A 73 2.40 -1.13 16.63
N THR A 74 1.99 -2.08 15.79
CA THR A 74 1.42 -3.35 16.25
C THR A 74 2.42 -4.13 17.09
N ARG A 75 3.69 -4.19 16.68
CA ARG A 75 4.74 -4.86 17.45
C ARG A 75 4.93 -4.20 18.81
N LYS A 76 5.01 -2.86 18.88
CA LYS A 76 5.11 -2.13 20.16
C LYS A 76 3.93 -2.44 21.10
N LEU A 77 2.71 -2.45 20.57
CA LEU A 77 1.51 -2.77 21.35
C LEU A 77 1.56 -4.18 21.91
N VAL A 78 1.96 -5.17 21.09
CA VAL A 78 2.10 -6.56 21.53
C VAL A 78 3.20 -6.71 22.59
N GLU A 79 4.35 -6.04 22.44
CA GLU A 79 5.40 -6.04 23.47
C GLU A 79 4.89 -5.50 24.80
N ARG A 80 4.23 -4.33 24.80
CA ARG A 80 3.63 -3.75 26.02
C ARG A 80 2.57 -4.67 26.64
N ALA A 81 1.70 -5.26 25.83
CA ALA A 81 0.68 -6.19 26.32
C ALA A 81 1.30 -7.44 26.96
N LYS A 82 2.43 -7.94 26.44
CA LYS A 82 3.18 -9.04 27.09
C LYS A 82 3.67 -8.61 28.47
N GLU A 83 4.25 -7.42 28.60
CA GLU A 83 4.72 -6.90 29.91
C GLU A 83 3.59 -6.86 30.95
N VAL A 84 2.40 -6.42 30.55
CA VAL A 84 1.21 -6.41 31.43
C VAL A 84 0.82 -7.83 31.86
N LEU A 85 0.78 -8.78 30.93
CA LEU A 85 0.47 -10.18 31.24
C LEU A 85 1.53 -10.82 32.14
N MET A 86 2.81 -10.52 31.91
CA MET A 86 3.90 -10.98 32.76
C MET A 86 3.74 -10.43 34.19
N ARG A 87 3.41 -9.15 34.34
CA ARG A 87 3.24 -8.51 35.65
C ARG A 87 1.98 -8.98 36.39
N ARG A 88 0.82 -8.98 35.73
CA ARG A 88 -0.48 -9.27 36.37
C ARG A 88 -0.79 -10.76 36.50
N ARG A 89 -0.25 -11.61 35.62
CA ARG A 89 -0.55 -13.04 35.58
C ARG A 89 0.68 -13.93 35.79
N SER A 90 1.82 -13.34 36.14
CA SER A 90 3.09 -14.05 36.36
C SER A 90 3.48 -14.99 35.21
N MET A 91 3.13 -14.60 33.98
CA MET A 91 3.46 -15.36 32.77
C MET A 91 4.91 -15.12 32.36
N THR A 92 5.56 -16.11 31.73
CA THR A 92 6.81 -15.87 30.99
C THR A 92 6.52 -15.10 29.69
N VAL A 93 7.58 -14.57 29.05
CA VAL A 93 7.46 -13.86 27.75
C VAL A 93 6.81 -14.76 26.69
N GLU A 94 7.21 -16.03 26.65
CA GLU A 94 6.70 -17.03 25.70
C GLU A 94 5.24 -17.37 25.98
N GLN A 95 4.87 -17.51 27.26
CA GLN A 95 3.49 -17.77 27.67
C GLN A 95 2.58 -16.58 27.33
N ALA A 96 3.02 -15.35 27.59
CA ALA A 96 2.29 -14.14 27.27
C ALA A 96 2.08 -14.00 25.75
N TYR A 97 3.12 -14.22 24.94
CA TYR A 97 3.00 -14.19 23.49
C TYR A 97 2.01 -15.23 22.96
N ARG A 98 2.14 -16.50 23.40
CA ARG A 98 1.21 -17.57 23.01
C ARG A 98 -0.21 -17.29 23.47
N TRP A 99 -0.39 -16.64 24.62
CA TRP A 99 -1.71 -16.28 25.12
C TRP A 99 -2.38 -15.25 24.20
N ILE A 100 -1.66 -14.17 23.84
CA ILE A 100 -2.16 -13.16 22.90
C ILE A 100 -2.48 -13.80 21.55
N GLN A 101 -1.58 -14.65 21.03
CA GLN A 101 -1.77 -15.36 19.78
C GLN A 101 -3.01 -16.26 19.79
N LYS A 102 -3.16 -17.09 20.84
CA LYS A 102 -4.32 -17.97 21.00
C LYS A 102 -5.60 -17.15 21.10
N ARG A 103 -5.60 -16.07 21.89
CA ARG A 103 -6.76 -15.18 22.04
C ARG A 103 -7.14 -14.51 20.73
N SER A 104 -6.16 -14.12 19.91
CA SER A 104 -6.38 -13.57 18.55
C SER A 104 -7.06 -14.59 17.64
N MET A 105 -6.57 -15.84 17.62
CA MET A 105 -7.15 -16.92 16.81
C MET A 105 -8.59 -17.26 17.25
N ASP A 106 -8.79 -17.48 18.56
CA ASP A 106 -10.09 -17.86 19.13
C ASP A 106 -11.16 -16.78 18.90
N SER A 107 -10.76 -15.50 18.92
CA SER A 107 -11.67 -14.36 18.72
C SER A 107 -11.76 -13.87 17.26
N ARG A 108 -10.94 -14.42 16.35
CA ARG A 108 -10.76 -13.92 14.97
C ARG A 108 -10.50 -12.41 14.89
N LYS A 109 -9.73 -11.88 15.84
CA LYS A 109 -9.31 -10.48 15.86
C LYS A 109 -7.82 -10.38 15.62
N SER A 110 -7.36 -9.24 15.12
CA SER A 110 -5.93 -9.01 14.92
C SER A 110 -5.17 -9.07 16.25
N MET A 111 -3.89 -9.45 16.20
CA MET A 111 -2.99 -9.39 17.37
C MET A 111 -2.98 -7.99 18.00
N ARG A 112 -3.05 -6.96 17.16
CA ARG A 112 -3.18 -5.55 17.57
C ARG A 112 -4.40 -5.32 18.47
N TYR A 113 -5.58 -5.74 18.03
CA TYR A 113 -6.82 -5.57 18.79
C TYR A 113 -6.75 -6.25 20.16
N VAL A 114 -6.20 -7.47 20.22
CA VAL A 114 -6.04 -8.19 21.49
C VAL A 114 -5.06 -7.45 22.41
N ALA A 115 -3.94 -6.96 21.87
CA ALA A 115 -2.97 -6.18 22.62
C ALA A 115 -3.58 -4.89 23.18
N GLU A 116 -4.30 -4.12 22.36
CA GLU A 116 -5.02 -2.92 22.80
C GLU A 116 -6.04 -3.22 23.90
N ALA A 117 -6.81 -4.31 23.77
CA ALA A 117 -7.77 -4.72 24.80
C ALA A 117 -7.11 -5.07 26.15
N ILE A 118 -5.92 -5.70 26.13
CA ILE A 118 -5.14 -5.97 27.34
C ILE A 118 -4.68 -4.65 27.97
N LEU A 119 -4.13 -3.73 27.17
CA LEU A 119 -3.63 -2.44 27.65
C LEU A 119 -4.76 -1.56 28.21
N LEU A 120 -5.92 -1.52 27.56
CA LEU A 120 -7.10 -0.79 28.07
C LEU A 120 -7.57 -1.32 29.43
N SER A 121 -7.43 -2.63 29.66
CA SER A 121 -7.75 -3.22 30.97
C SER A 121 -6.71 -2.89 32.06
N GLU A 122 -5.55 -2.30 31.70
CA GLU A 122 -4.56 -1.80 32.66
C GLU A 122 -4.88 -0.39 33.16
N GLU A 123 -5.47 0.45 32.31
CA GLU A 123 -5.82 1.85 32.60
C GLU A 123 -7.11 2.02 33.43
N ILE A 124 -7.87 0.93 33.62
CA ILE A 124 -9.03 0.82 34.53
C ILE A 124 -8.57 0.16 35.83
#